data_AF-A0A2W0CD99-F1
#
_entry.id   AF-A0A2W0CD99-F1
#
_cell.length_a   1.000
_cell.length_b   1.000
_cell.length_c   1.000
_cell.angle_alpha   90.00
_cell.angle_beta   90.00
_cell.angle_gamma   90.00
#
_symmetry.space_group_name_H-M   'P 1'
#
loop_
_entity.id
_entity.type
_entity.pdbx_description
1 polymer ?
#
loop_
_entity_poly.entity_id
_entity_poly.type
_entity_poly.pdbx_seq_one_letter_code
_entity_poly.pdbx_strand_id
1 'polypeptide(L)'
;MASRNIDEENYVCDELKILQILNRMMKGVLDSDADAVRSSYVKEHAVHKEDFSQVYAAAILMDDPRFNVLQDGNIEVFIKQKNVYFSDSPLTADETDKLYLMQKEDSDWLIFSVTN
;
A
#
# COMPACT_ATOMS: atom_id res chain seq x y z
N MET A 1 17.10 0.29 -10.52
CA MET A 1 16.90 -0.04 -9.09
C MET A 1 15.86 -1.13 -9.04
N ALA A 2 16.16 -2.28 -8.42
CA ALA A 2 15.21 -3.37 -8.34
C ALA A 2 14.08 -2.97 -7.38
N SER A 3 12.84 -3.06 -7.85
CA SER A 3 11.67 -3.07 -6.99
C SER A 3 11.85 -4.20 -5.96
N ARG A 4 11.81 -3.88 -4.66
CA ARG A 4 11.81 -4.82 -3.54
C ARG A 4 10.48 -4.69 -2.79
N ASN A 5 9.75 -5.80 -2.73
CA ASN A 5 8.60 -5.94 -1.85
C ASN A 5 9.04 -5.86 -0.37
N ILE A 6 8.09 -5.69 0.55
CA ILE A 6 8.36 -5.88 1.99
C ILE A 6 8.90 -7.28 2.21
N ASP A 7 9.95 -7.38 3.02
CA ASP A 7 10.39 -8.65 3.59
C ASP A 7 9.36 -9.16 4.63
N GLU A 8 8.65 -10.22 4.26
CA GLU A 8 7.60 -10.83 5.08
C GLU A 8 8.16 -11.80 6.15
N GLU A 9 9.45 -12.19 6.09
CA GLU A 9 10.00 -13.33 6.84
C GLU A 9 9.88 -13.17 8.37
N ASN A 10 9.82 -11.93 8.87
CA ASN A 10 9.78 -11.63 10.30
C ASN A 10 8.37 -11.36 10.86
N TYR A 11 7.33 -11.45 10.03
CA TYR A 11 5.97 -11.08 10.42
C TYR A 11 5.03 -12.28 10.48
N VAL A 12 4.03 -12.20 11.38
CA VAL A 12 3.07 -13.30 11.61
C VAL A 12 1.64 -12.78 11.74
N CYS A 13 0.66 -13.69 11.62
CA CYS A 13 -0.75 -13.41 11.86
C CYS A 13 -1.29 -12.20 11.06
N ASP A 14 -1.85 -11.19 11.73
CA ASP A 14 -2.49 -10.04 11.09
C ASP A 14 -1.45 -9.12 10.42
N GLU A 15 -0.26 -8.96 11.01
CA GLU A 15 0.83 -8.19 10.41
C GLU A 15 1.23 -8.77 9.05
N LEU A 16 1.47 -10.09 8.98
CA LEU A 16 1.81 -10.76 7.73
C LEU A 16 0.72 -10.56 6.66
N LYS A 17 -0.56 -10.72 7.02
CA LYS A 17 -1.68 -10.54 6.08
C LYS A 17 -1.75 -9.11 5.55
N ILE A 18 -1.54 -8.12 6.42
CA ILE A 18 -1.50 -6.71 6.04
C ILE A 18 -0.36 -6.47 5.04
N LEU A 19 0.84 -6.98 5.32
CA LEU A 19 1.99 -6.80 4.43
C LEU A 19 1.78 -7.47 3.07
N GLN A 20 1.13 -8.63 3.03
CA GLN A 20 0.75 -9.30 1.78
C GLN A 20 -0.21 -8.46 0.93
N ILE A 21 -1.16 -7.78 1.56
CA ILE A 21 -2.11 -6.88 0.87
C ILE A 21 -1.38 -5.65 0.33
N LEU A 22 -0.48 -5.06 1.12
CA LEU A 22 0.34 -3.93 0.68
C LEU A 22 1.29 -4.32 -0.46
N ASN A 23 1.94 -5.49 -0.36
CA ASN A 23 2.78 -6.05 -1.42
C ASN A 23 1.99 -6.31 -2.71
N ARG A 24 0.79 -6.87 -2.60
CA ARG A 24 -0.11 -7.07 -3.75
C ARG A 24 -0.51 -5.75 -4.39
N MET A 25 -0.86 -4.75 -3.59
CA MET A 25 -1.22 -3.41 -4.05
C MET A 25 -0.04 -2.76 -4.79
N MET A 26 1.15 -2.75 -4.20
CA MET A 26 2.35 -2.22 -4.86
C MET A 26 2.65 -2.93 -6.19
N LYS A 27 2.56 -4.26 -6.20
CA LYS A 27 2.74 -5.02 -7.44
C LYS A 27 1.70 -4.64 -8.48
N GLY A 28 0.43 -4.48 -8.08
CA GLY A 28 -0.63 -4.02 -8.96
C GLY A 28 -0.35 -2.64 -9.55
N VAL A 29 0.21 -1.71 -8.77
CA VAL A 29 0.64 -0.39 -9.27
C VAL A 29 1.76 -0.54 -10.30
N LEU A 30 2.79 -1.33 -10.03
CA LEU A 30 3.90 -1.56 -10.95
C LEU A 30 3.47 -2.24 -12.26
N ASP A 31 2.57 -3.21 -12.16
CA ASP A 31 2.06 -3.98 -13.29
C ASP A 31 0.89 -3.26 -14.03
N SER A 32 0.50 -2.07 -13.57
CA SER A 32 -0.69 -1.35 -14.07
C SER A 32 -1.99 -2.18 -13.97
N ASP A 33 -2.08 -3.07 -12.98
CA ASP A 33 -3.25 -3.89 -12.68
C ASP A 33 -4.21 -3.18 -11.72
N ALA A 34 -5.16 -2.46 -12.30
CA ALA A 34 -6.18 -1.71 -11.57
C ALA A 34 -7.07 -2.59 -10.69
N ASP A 35 -7.30 -3.86 -11.06
CA ASP A 35 -8.19 -4.75 -10.34
C ASP A 35 -7.47 -5.34 -9.11
N ALA A 36 -6.17 -5.63 -9.21
CA ALA A 36 -5.33 -5.98 -8.06
C ALA A 36 -5.28 -4.84 -7.03
N VAL A 37 -5.07 -3.60 -7.48
CA VAL A 37 -5.07 -2.43 -6.57
C VAL A 37 -6.45 -2.23 -5.96
N ARG A 38 -7.53 -2.23 -6.74
CA ARG A 38 -8.88 -2.07 -6.22
C ARG A 38 -9.23 -3.12 -5.16
N SER A 39 -8.84 -4.37 -5.39
CA SER A 39 -9.12 -5.47 -4.45
C SER A 39 -8.37 -5.36 -3.11
N SER A 40 -7.40 -4.45 -2.99
CA SER A 40 -6.64 -4.21 -1.76
C SER A 40 -7.31 -3.18 -0.84
N TYR A 41 -8.36 -2.49 -1.31
CA TYR A 41 -9.09 -1.48 -0.55
C TYR A 41 -10.46 -2.00 -0.10
N VAL A 42 -10.99 -1.43 0.98
CA VAL A 42 -12.40 -1.62 1.38
C VAL A 42 -13.32 -1.17 0.24
N LYS A 43 -14.46 -1.85 0.06
CA LYS A 43 -15.33 -1.63 -1.11
C LYS A 43 -15.75 -0.18 -1.28
N GLU A 44 -16.03 0.50 -0.17
CA GLU A 44 -16.47 1.89 -0.16
C GLU A 44 -15.36 2.87 -0.60
N HIS A 45 -14.08 2.52 -0.44
CA HIS A 45 -12.93 3.41 -0.72
C HIS A 45 -12.07 2.87 -1.86
N ALA A 46 -12.59 1.89 -2.60
CA ALA A 46 -11.86 1.25 -3.67
C ALA A 46 -11.70 2.20 -4.86
N VAL A 47 -10.46 2.39 -5.30
CA VAL A 47 -10.10 3.34 -6.36
C VAL A 47 -10.87 3.03 -7.66
N HIS A 48 -11.48 4.06 -8.25
CA HIS A 48 -12.15 3.96 -9.55
C HIS A 48 -11.12 3.77 -10.68
N LYS A 49 -11.51 3.10 -11.78
CA LYS A 49 -10.57 2.83 -12.90
C LYS A 49 -9.95 4.10 -13.48
N GLU A 50 -10.71 5.19 -13.51
CA GLU A 50 -10.28 6.49 -14.03
C GLU A 50 -9.20 7.12 -13.14
N ASP A 51 -9.35 7.01 -11.81
CA ASP A 51 -8.35 7.49 -10.84
C ASP A 51 -7.07 6.66 -10.87
N PHE A 52 -7.19 5.33 -11.11
CA PHE A 52 -6.03 4.44 -11.24
C PHE A 52 -5.11 4.81 -12.40
N SER A 53 -5.66 5.29 -13.53
CA SER A 53 -4.87 5.74 -14.67
C SER A 53 -3.99 6.96 -14.38
N GLN A 54 -4.25 7.65 -13.28
CA GLN A 54 -3.44 8.77 -12.77
C GLN A 54 -2.45 8.33 -11.68
N VAL A 55 -2.41 7.04 -11.29
CA VAL A 55 -1.47 6.55 -10.29
C VAL A 55 -0.08 6.46 -10.91
N TYR A 56 0.63 7.57 -10.79
CA TYR A 56 2.08 7.72 -10.88
C TYR A 56 2.74 6.59 -10.07
N ALA A 57 3.63 5.81 -10.66
CA ALA A 57 4.13 4.58 -10.03
C ALA A 57 4.67 4.82 -8.61
N ALA A 58 3.89 4.34 -7.65
CA ALA A 58 4.23 4.37 -6.26
C ALA A 58 5.06 3.14 -5.87
N ALA A 59 5.92 3.39 -4.88
CA ALA A 59 6.71 2.48 -4.06
C ALA A 59 8.00 1.97 -4.71
N ILE A 60 9.14 2.09 -4.02
CA ILE A 60 9.52 1.15 -2.94
C ILE A 60 10.55 1.73 -1.98
N LEU A 61 10.24 1.67 -0.68
CA LEU A 61 11.14 1.17 0.37
C LEU A 61 10.38 0.92 1.69
N MET A 62 9.59 -0.15 1.74
CA MET A 62 8.82 -0.50 2.94
C MET A 62 9.66 -1.27 3.98
N ASP A 63 10.89 -0.83 4.21
CA ASP A 63 11.74 -1.44 5.23
C ASP A 63 11.33 -0.85 6.59
N ASP A 64 11.03 -1.72 7.58
CA ASP A 64 10.57 -1.37 8.93
C ASP A 64 9.12 -0.80 9.03
N PRO A 65 8.08 -1.53 8.55
CA PRO A 65 6.69 -1.18 8.82
C PRO A 65 6.44 -1.19 10.34
N ARG A 66 5.81 -0.12 10.84
CA ARG A 66 5.40 -0.02 12.25
C ARG A 66 3.89 -0.14 12.35
N PHE A 67 3.42 -0.96 13.27
CA PHE A 67 2.01 -1.25 13.45
C PHE A 67 1.50 -0.64 14.76
N ASN A 68 0.33 -0.01 14.71
CA ASN A 68 -0.36 0.49 15.88
C ASN A 68 -1.82 0.01 15.84
N VAL A 69 -2.21 -0.81 16.82
CA VAL A 69 -3.57 -1.34 16.92
C VAL A 69 -4.46 -0.33 17.64
N LEU A 70 -5.56 0.06 17.01
CA LEU A 70 -6.51 1.02 17.54
C LEU A 70 -7.59 0.34 18.41
N GLN A 71 -8.29 1.15 19.20
CA GLN A 71 -9.33 0.66 20.12
C GLN A 71 -10.56 0.06 19.40
N ASP A 72 -10.80 0.45 18.16
CA ASP A 72 -11.88 -0.05 17.31
C ASP A 72 -11.49 -1.34 16.56
N GLY A 73 -10.26 -1.83 16.75
CA GLY A 73 -9.74 -3.03 16.09
C GLY A 73 -9.12 -2.77 14.71
N ASN A 74 -9.10 -1.52 14.23
CA ASN A 74 -8.34 -1.14 13.05
C ASN A 74 -6.83 -1.11 13.35
N ILE A 75 -6.01 -1.18 12.31
CA ILE A 75 -4.54 -1.14 12.44
C ILE A 75 -4.00 -0.01 11.58
N GLU A 76 -3.26 0.89 12.22
CA GLU A 76 -2.42 1.87 11.56
C GLU A 76 -1.08 1.24 11.20
N VAL A 77 -0.67 1.38 9.93
CA VAL A 77 0.61 0.88 9.42
C VAL A 77 1.40 2.05 8.87
N PHE A 78 2.52 2.35 9.53
CA PHE A 78 3.42 3.43 9.15
C PHE A 78 4.53 2.88 8.28
N ILE A 79 4.71 3.46 7.11
CA ILE A 79 5.58 2.93 6.07
C ILE A 79 6.31 4.08 5.41
N LYS A 80 7.63 3.95 5.23
CA LYS A 80 8.36 4.83 4.32
C LYS A 80 8.10 4.39 2.89
N GLN A 81 7.62 5.27 2.04
CA GLN A 81 7.34 4.98 0.64
C GLN A 81 8.17 5.88 -0.26
N LYS A 82 8.80 5.27 -1.27
CA LYS A 82 9.43 6.02 -2.36
C LYS A 82 8.44 6.15 -3.51
N ASN A 83 8.02 7.35 -3.88
CA ASN A 83 7.15 7.56 -5.05
C ASN A 83 8.00 7.90 -6.28
N VAL A 84 7.57 7.46 -7.45
CA VAL A 84 8.19 7.82 -8.73
C VAL A 84 7.12 8.42 -9.64
N TYR A 85 7.35 9.65 -10.08
CA TYR A 85 6.37 10.37 -10.89
C TYR A 85 6.71 10.30 -12.37
N PHE A 86 5.94 9.51 -13.13
CA PHE A 86 6.13 9.37 -14.57
C PHE A 86 5.67 10.59 -15.40
N SER A 87 4.94 11.55 -14.81
CA SER A 87 4.64 12.83 -15.46
C SER A 87 5.86 13.72 -15.64
N ASP A 88 6.91 13.50 -14.84
CA ASP A 88 8.01 14.43 -14.72
C ASP A 88 9.20 13.95 -15.56
N SER A 89 9.79 14.87 -16.32
CA SER A 89 11.05 14.64 -17.06
C SER A 89 12.09 15.66 -16.62
N PRO A 90 13.22 15.24 -16.00
CA PRO A 90 13.57 13.85 -15.68
C PRO A 90 12.65 13.26 -14.61
N LEU A 91 12.57 11.92 -14.54
CA LEU A 91 11.79 11.23 -13.52
C LEU A 91 12.21 11.72 -12.13
N THR A 92 11.25 12.26 -11.39
CA THR A 92 11.41 12.66 -10.00
C THR A 92 11.01 11.50 -9.10
N ALA A 93 11.75 11.34 -8.01
CA ALA A 93 11.40 10.42 -6.95
C ALA A 93 11.57 11.11 -5.60
N ASP A 94 10.61 10.92 -4.72
CA ASP A 94 10.66 11.39 -3.34
C ASP A 94 10.45 10.22 -2.37
N GLU A 95 10.88 10.42 -1.13
CA GLU A 95 10.56 9.54 -0.01
C GLU A 95 9.57 10.27 0.89
N THR A 96 8.49 9.60 1.24
CA THR A 96 7.44 10.12 2.10
C THR A 96 7.03 9.06 3.11
N ASP A 97 6.71 9.47 4.32
CA ASP A 97 6.09 8.58 5.27
C ASP A 97 4.60 8.49 4.95
N LYS A 98 4.07 7.27 4.91
CA LYS A 98 2.67 6.96 4.66
C LYS A 98 2.08 6.29 5.88
N LEU A 99 0.85 6.67 6.19
CA LEU A 99 0.00 5.97 7.14
C LEU A 99 -1.11 5.26 6.37
N TYR A 100 -1.11 3.93 6.44
CA TYR A 100 -2.20 3.10 5.96
C TYR A 100 -3.09 2.77 7.13
N LEU A 101 -4.36 3.17 7.05
CA LEU A 101 -5.37 2.67 7.97
C LEU A 101 -5.94 1.37 7.39
N MET A 102 -5.75 0.27 8.09
CA MET A 102 -6.21 -1.06 7.71
C MET A 102 -7.45 -1.42 8.50
N GLN A 103 -8.47 -1.89 7.80
CA GLN A 103 -9.72 -2.37 8.37
C GLN A 103 -9.93 -3.83 7.99
N LYS A 104 -10.50 -4.60 8.92
CA LYS A 104 -10.86 -5.99 8.66
C LYS A 104 -12.29 -6.06 8.13
N GLU A 105 -12.46 -6.56 6.91
CA GLU A 105 -13.77 -6.93 6.36
C GLU A 105 -13.83 -8.47 6.28
N ASP A 106 -14.85 -9.05 6.91
CA ASP A 106 -15.01 -10.50 7.09
C ASP A 106 -13.79 -11.17 7.76
N SER A 107 -12.81 -11.62 6.97
CA SER A 107 -11.58 -12.29 7.42
C SER A 107 -10.30 -11.71 6.80
N ASP A 108 -10.43 -10.71 5.93
CA ASP A 108 -9.35 -10.11 5.18
C ASP A 108 -9.08 -8.70 5.67
N TRP A 109 -7.80 -8.34 5.71
CA TRP A 109 -7.38 -6.96 5.95
C TRP A 109 -7.40 -6.19 4.64
N LEU A 110 -8.00 -5.02 4.64
CA LEU A 110 -8.10 -4.15 3.48
C LEU A 110 -7.68 -2.74 3.87
N ILE A 111 -7.17 -2.01 2.90
CA ILE A 111 -6.80 -0.61 3.05
C ILE A 111 -8.10 0.20 3.12
N PHE A 112 -8.34 0.82 4.27
CA PHE A 112 -9.42 1.78 4.42
C PHE A 112 -9.00 3.12 3.81
N SER A 113 -7.86 3.67 4.24
CA SER A 113 -7.35 4.95 3.74
C SER A 113 -5.82 5.00 3.76
N VAL A 114 -5.28 5.96 3.01
CA VAL A 114 -3.84 6.24 2.96
C VAL A 114 -3.63 7.75 3.15
N THR A 115 -2.81 8.15 4.11
CA THR A 115 -2.45 9.55 4.37
C THR A 115 -0.94 9.75 4.38
N ASN A 116 -0.50 11.00 4.18
CA ASN A 116 0.89 11.45 4.34
C ASN A 116 1.10 12.04 5.74
#